data_AF-A0A2V8CVA6-F1
#
_entry.id   AF-A0A2V8CVA6-F1
#
_cell.length_a   1.000
_cell.length_b   1.000
_cell.length_c   1.000
_cell.angle_alpha   90.00
_cell.angle_beta   90.00
_cell.angle_gamma   90.00
#
_symmetry.space_group_name_H-M   'P 1'
#
loop_
_entity.id
_entity.type
_entity.pdbx_description
1 polymer ?
#
loop_
_entity_poly.entity_id
_entity_poly.type
_entity_poly.pdbx_seq_one_letter_code
_entity_poly.pdbx_strand_id
1 'polypeptide(L)' 'MSDDEVLRDFPDLTREDIRACLAFAADRERRLTATGTM' A
#
# COMPACT_ATOMS: atom_id res chain seq x y z
N MET A 1 6.58 2.93 7.93
CA MET A 1 5.18 2.67 8.26
C MET A 1 4.99 1.17 8.22
N SER A 2 4.74 0.56 9.38
CA SER A 2 4.51 -0.88 9.47
C SER A 2 3.02 -1.20 9.35
N ASP A 3 2.66 -2.38 8.87
CA ASP A 3 1.26 -2.79 8.75
C ASP A 3 0.53 -2.80 10.10
N ASP A 4 1.25 -3.10 11.19
CA ASP A 4 0.74 -3.04 12.56
C ASP A 4 0.31 -1.63 13.00
N GLU A 5 1.00 -0.58 12.54
CA GLU A 5 0.61 0.80 12.83
C GLU A 5 -0.70 1.15 12.12
N VAL A 6 -0.83 0.76 10.85
CA VAL A 6 -2.04 0.99 10.06
C VAL A 6 -3.24 0.26 10.64
N LEU A 7 -3.07 -0.99 11.10
CA LEU A 7 -4.14 -1.75 11.76
C LEU A 7 -4.54 -1.14 13.11
N ARG A 8 -3.61 -0.46 13.79
CA ARG A 8 -3.88 0.17 15.08
C ARG A 8 -4.67 1.46 14.93
N ASP A 9 -4.40 2.24 13.88
CA ASP A 9 -5.19 3.42 13.51
C ASP A 9 -6.53 3.04 12.84
N PHE A 10 -6.57 1.91 12.14
CA PHE A 10 -7.75 1.41 11.41
C PHE A 10 -8.04 -0.06 11.77
N PRO A 11 -8.67 -0.33 12.92
CA PRO A 11 -8.91 -1.70 13.40
C PRO A 11 -9.92 -2.49 12.56
N ASP A 12 -10.69 -1.82 11.71
CA ASP A 12 -11.62 -2.44 10.76
C ASP A 12 -10.93 -2.98 9.49
N LEU A 13 -9.67 -2.57 9.24
CA LEU A 13 -8.87 -3.08 8.12
C LEU A 13 -8.22 -4.41 8.49
N THR A 14 -8.08 -5.30 7.51
CA THR A 14 -7.30 -6.51 7.66
C THR A 14 -5.93 -6.39 6.99
N ARG A 15 -4.98 -7.26 7.36
CA ARG A 15 -3.69 -7.36 6.66
C ARG A 15 -3.87 -7.68 5.17
N GLU A 16 -4.96 -8.36 4.82
CA GLU A 16 -5.27 -8.73 3.45
C GLU A 16 -5.71 -7.50 2.64
N ASP A 17 -6.51 -6.60 3.23
CA ASP A 17 -6.89 -5.33 2.60
C ASP A 17 -5.67 -4.44 2.35
N ILE A 18 -4.77 -4.34 3.33
CA ILE A 18 -3.51 -3.57 3.21
C ILE A 18 -2.66 -4.14 2.06
N ARG A 19 -2.52 -5.47 1.99
CA ARG A 19 -1.77 -6.14 0.91
C ARG A 19 -2.45 -6.00 -0.44
N ALA A 20 -3.77 -6.05 -0.50
CA ALA A 20 -4.52 -5.84 -1.74
C ALA A 20 -4.33 -4.41 -2.26
N CYS A 21 -4.39 -3.42 -1.38
CA CYS A 21 -4.12 -2.02 -1.71
C CYS A 21 -2.68 -1.82 -2.18
N LEU A 22 -1.70 -2.40 -1.48
CA LEU A 22 -0.28 -2.33 -1.86
C LEU A 22 0.00 -3.07 -3.17
N ALA A 23 -0.62 -4.23 -3.41
CA ALA A 23 -0.48 -4.97 -4.65
C ALA A 23 -1.10 -4.21 -5.83
N PHE A 24 -2.27 -3.61 -5.63
CA PHE A 24 -2.92 -2.76 -6.63
C PHE A 24 -2.11 -1.49 -6.92
N ALA A 25 -1.58 -0.86 -5.87
CA ALA A 25 -0.69 0.30 -5.99
C ALA A 25 0.62 -0.09 -6.69
N ALA A 26 1.24 -1.22 -6.36
CA ALA A 26 2.45 -1.72 -7.00
C ALA A 26 2.24 -2.09 -8.48
N ASP A 27 1.08 -2.66 -8.81
CA ASP A 27 0.68 -2.94 -10.19
C ASP A 27 0.49 -1.62 -10.98
N ARG A 28 -0.03 -0.58 -10.32
CA ARG A 28 -0.19 0.77 -10.90
C ARG A 28 1.12 1.58 -10.95
N GLU A 29 2.01 1.37 -10.00
CA GLU A 29 3.32 2.03 -9.86
C GLU A 29 4.28 1.63 -11.00
N ARG A 30 4.14 0.45 -11.61
CA ARG A 30 4.83 0.13 -12.87
C ARG A 30 4.59 1.17 -13.98
N ARG A 31 3.56 2.01 -13.88
CA ARG A 31 3.27 3.12 -14.80
C ARG A 31 3.62 4.52 -14.27
N LEU A 32 3.87 4.70 -12.98
CA LEU A 32 4.05 6.03 -12.36
C LEU A 32 5.44 6.25 -11.76
N THR A 33 6.17 5.19 -11.36
CA THR A 33 7.56 5.32 -10.86
C THR A 33 8.57 5.67 -11.97
N ALA A 34 8.15 5.73 -13.24
CA ALA A 34 8.98 6.23 -14.36
C ALA A 34 9.07 7.77 -14.43
N THR A 35 8.27 8.52 -13.66
CA THR A 35 8.25 10.00 -13.70
C THR A 35 8.78 10.64 -12.40
N GLY A 36 9.11 9.83 -11.39
CA GLY A 36 9.55 10.30 -10.06
C GLY A 36 11.01 10.01 -9.72
N THR A 37 11.86 9.63 -10.68
CA THR A 37 13.31 9.56 -10.45
C THR A 37 13.98 10.76 -11.12
N MET A 38 14.60 11.53 -10.25
CA MET A 38 15.50 12.66 -10.46
C MET A 38 16.63 12.36 -11.45
#